data_AF-A0A2S3QTA4-F1
#
_entry.id   AF-A0A2S3QTA4-F1
#
_cell.length_a   1.000
_cell.length_b   1.000
_cell.length_c   1.000
_cell.angle_alpha   90.00
_cell.angle_beta   90.00
_cell.angle_gamma   90.00
#
_symmetry.space_group_name_H-M   'P 1'
#
loop_
_entity.id
_entity.type
_entity.pdbx_description
1 polymer ?
#
loop_
_entity_poly.entity_id
_entity_poly.type
_entity_poly.pdbx_seq_one_letter_code
_entity_poly.pdbx_strand_id
1 'polypeptide(L)'
;MNIENFRETFIAHARDEIKSIVSQSKIKGEFNCNVFNEKLEIIWSEAQINGLTEDEFATIVEEVIPTQIDNVIFPFSNDIPLAA
;
A
#
# COMPACT_ATOMS: atom_id res chain seq x y z
N MET A 1 6.41 17.36 21.85
CA MET A 1 5.85 16.90 20.56
C MET A 1 5.76 15.38 20.67
N ASN A 2 4.56 14.81 20.75
CA ASN A 2 4.39 13.36 20.89
C ASN A 2 4.76 12.69 19.57
N ILE A 3 5.82 11.89 19.59
CA ILE A 3 6.28 11.10 18.44
C ILE A 3 5.16 10.17 17.93
N GLU A 4 4.25 9.74 18.81
CA GLU A 4 3.09 8.91 18.49
C GLU A 4 2.11 9.61 17.51
N ASN A 5 1.83 10.91 17.69
CA ASN A 5 0.94 11.65 16.79
C ASN A 5 1.50 11.77 15.36
N PHE A 6 2.83 11.82 15.20
CA PHE A 6 3.45 11.89 13.88
C PHE A 6 3.27 10.59 13.11
N ARG A 7 3.50 9.45 13.78
CA ARG A 7 3.35 8.13 13.16
C ARG A 7 1.91 7.87 12.74
N GLU A 8 0.94 8.20 13.58
CA GLU A 8 -0.48 8.10 13.23
C GLU A 8 -0.85 8.97 12.03
N THR A 9 -0.23 10.16 11.90
CA THR A 9 -0.45 11.05 10.76
C THR A 9 0.10 10.45 9.47
N PHE A 10 1.26 9.82 9.50
CA PHE A 10 1.82 9.14 8.32
C PHE A 10 1.00 7.92 7.91
N ILE A 11 0.53 7.13 8.86
CA ILE A 11 -0.36 5.99 8.61
C ILE A 11 -1.67 6.47 7.99
N ALA A 12 -2.28 7.53 8.54
CA ALA A 12 -3.49 8.12 7.99
C ALA A 12 -3.28 8.63 6.56
N HIS A 13 -2.15 9.31 6.31
CA HIS A 13 -1.80 9.80 5.00
C HIS A 13 -1.62 8.67 3.97
N ALA A 14 -0.83 7.64 4.32
CA ALA A 14 -0.63 6.48 3.46
C ALA A 14 -1.96 5.77 3.15
N ARG A 15 -2.84 5.64 4.16
CA ARG A 15 -4.18 5.07 3.97
C ARG A 15 -5.03 5.88 2.99
N ASP A 16 -5.00 7.21 3.08
CA ASP A 16 -5.76 8.07 2.18
C ASP A 16 -5.20 8.04 0.75
N GLU A 17 -3.88 7.99 0.60
CA GLU A 17 -3.22 7.79 -0.70
C GLU A 17 -3.62 6.43 -1.31
N ILE A 18 -3.60 5.35 -0.52
CA ILE A 18 -4.03 4.02 -0.98
C ILE A 18 -5.50 4.06 -1.44
N LYS A 19 -6.41 4.65 -0.66
CA LYS A 19 -7.82 4.82 -1.07
C LYS A 19 -7.98 5.63 -2.34
N SER A 20 -7.15 6.67 -2.52
CA SER A 20 -7.12 7.50 -3.72
C SER A 20 -6.74 6.65 -4.93
N ILE A 21 -5.65 5.87 -4.86
CA ILE A 21 -5.21 5.03 -5.98
C ILE A 21 -6.19 3.89 -6.25
N VAL A 22 -6.90 3.34 -5.25
CA VAL A 22 -7.99 2.37 -5.48
C VAL A 22 -9.08 2.98 -6.37
N SER A 23 -9.48 4.21 -6.07
CA SER A 23 -10.48 4.93 -6.85
C SER A 23 -9.99 5.22 -8.26
N GLN A 24 -8.73 5.62 -8.41
CA GLN A 24 -8.09 5.84 -9.72
C GLN A 24 -7.91 4.54 -10.52
N SER A 25 -7.79 3.40 -9.84
CA SER A 25 -7.63 2.08 -10.47
C SER A 25 -8.96 1.48 -10.94
N LYS A 26 -10.09 2.12 -10.64
CA LYS A 26 -11.39 1.71 -11.18
C LYS A 26 -11.56 2.26 -12.60
N ILE A 27 -11.32 1.40 -13.58
CA ILE A 27 -11.48 1.72 -15.01
C ILE A 27 -12.80 1.12 -15.47
N LYS A 28 -13.71 1.95 -15.98
CA LYS A 28 -15.05 1.53 -16.43
C LYS A 28 -15.89 0.82 -15.35
N GLY A 29 -15.62 1.12 -14.07
CA GLY A 29 -16.32 0.53 -12.92
C GLY A 29 -15.69 -0.74 -12.38
N GLU A 30 -14.67 -1.27 -13.04
CA GLU A 30 -13.95 -2.48 -12.62
C GLU A 30 -12.59 -2.12 -12.02
N PHE A 31 -12.22 -2.80 -10.93
CA PHE A 31 -10.92 -2.60 -10.28
C PHE A 31 -9.82 -3.23 -11.14
N ASN A 32 -8.86 -2.42 -11.56
CA ASN A 32 -7.70 -2.87 -12.31
C ASN A 32 -6.49 -3.02 -11.37
N CYS A 33 -6.15 -4.26 -11.02
CA CYS A 33 -5.04 -4.57 -10.13
C CYS A 33 -3.67 -4.15 -10.70
N ASN A 34 -3.47 -4.17 -12.01
CA ASN A 34 -2.21 -3.77 -12.62
C ASN A 34 -1.95 -2.27 -12.38
N VAL A 35 -2.95 -1.44 -12.64
CA VAL A 35 -2.87 0.02 -12.41
C VAL A 35 -2.72 0.33 -10.92
N PHE A 36 -3.38 -0.45 -10.07
CA PHE A 36 -3.23 -0.32 -8.62
C PHE A 36 -1.79 -0.65 -8.20
N ASN A 37 -1.24 -1.77 -8.62
CA ASN A 37 0.10 -2.23 -8.26
C ASN A 37 1.20 -1.26 -8.74
N GLU A 38 1.09 -0.74 -9.97
CA GLU A 38 2.01 0.29 -10.49
C GLU A 38 2.01 1.57 -9.62
N LYS A 39 0.84 1.97 -9.14
CA LYS A 39 0.70 3.15 -8.28
C LYS A 39 1.12 2.85 -6.84
N LEU A 40 0.87 1.63 -6.36
CA LEU A 40 1.20 1.21 -5.01
C LEU A 40 2.71 1.25 -4.76
N GLU A 41 3.54 0.94 -5.77
CA GLU A 41 5.00 1.05 -5.71
C GLU A 41 5.48 2.47 -5.37
N ILE A 42 4.82 3.48 -5.95
CA ILE A 42 5.12 4.89 -5.69
C ILE A 42 4.75 5.26 -4.25
N ILE A 43 3.54 4.87 -3.81
CA ILE A 43 3.07 5.15 -2.44
C ILE A 43 3.96 4.45 -1.41
N TRP A 44 4.40 3.22 -1.67
CA TRP A 44 5.34 2.51 -0.81
C TRP A 44 6.68 3.25 -0.70
N SER A 45 7.22 3.71 -1.82
CA SER A 45 8.50 4.45 -1.82
C SER A 45 8.44 5.68 -0.93
N GLU A 46 7.33 6.43 -0.96
CA GLU A 46 7.10 7.57 -0.09
C GLU A 46 6.85 7.17 1.37
N ALA A 47 6.05 6.13 1.60
CA ALA A 47 5.74 5.61 2.93
C ALA A 47 7.00 5.14 3.67
N GLN A 48 7.89 4.43 2.96
CA GLN A 48 9.16 3.95 3.50
C GLN A 48 10.10 5.11 3.89
N ILE A 49 10.17 6.18 3.08
CA ILE A 49 10.94 7.39 3.41
C ILE A 49 10.39 8.05 4.69
N ASN A 50 9.07 8.02 4.88
CA ASN A 50 8.40 8.52 6.07
C ASN A 50 8.48 7.57 7.28
N GLY A 51 9.12 6.41 7.13
CA GLY A 51 9.38 5.45 8.20
C GLY A 51 8.26 4.44 8.48
N LEU A 52 7.32 4.25 7.55
CA LEU A 52 6.38 3.11 7.62
C LEU A 52 7.13 1.80 7.37
N THR A 53 6.80 0.79 8.19
CA THR A 53 7.29 -0.57 7.98
C THR A 53 6.45 -1.33 6.95
N GLU A 54 7.00 -2.41 6.41
CA GLU A 54 6.34 -3.29 5.44
C GLU A 54 5.03 -3.87 6.01
N ASP A 55 5.05 -4.31 7.27
CA ASP A 55 3.89 -4.86 7.99
C ASP A 55 2.78 -3.82 8.18
N GLU A 56 3.14 -2.59 8.58
CA GLU A 56 2.18 -1.49 8.70
C GLU A 56 1.56 -1.16 7.35
N PHE A 57 2.37 -1.10 6.28
CA PHE A 57 1.89 -0.79 4.95
C PHE A 57 0.98 -1.90 4.40
N ALA A 58 1.38 -3.16 4.54
CA ALA A 58 0.56 -4.31 4.15
C ALA A 58 -0.79 -4.32 4.88
N THR A 59 -0.78 -4.07 6.19
CA THR A 59 -2.00 -3.96 7.00
C THR A 59 -2.93 -2.87 6.45
N ILE A 60 -2.40 -1.68 6.12
CA ILE A 60 -3.21 -0.59 5.57
C ILE A 60 -3.81 -0.99 4.21
N VAL A 61 -3.03 -1.64 3.35
CA VAL A 61 -3.53 -2.10 2.04
C VAL A 61 -4.63 -3.15 2.20
N GLU A 62 -4.44 -4.13 3.08
CA GLU A 62 -5.43 -5.16 3.39
C GLU A 62 -6.74 -4.56 3.93
N GLU A 63 -6.66 -3.55 4.80
CA GLU A 63 -7.85 -2.84 5.29
C GLU A 63 -8.60 -2.08 4.19
N VAL A 64 -7.89 -1.54 3.21
CA VAL A 64 -8.48 -0.69 2.16
C VAL A 64 -9.07 -1.53 1.02
N ILE A 65 -8.44 -2.65 0.66
CA ILE A 65 -8.90 -3.55 -0.42
C ILE A 65 -8.91 -5.03 0.00
N PRO A 66 -9.65 -5.40 1.07
CA PRO A 66 -9.61 -6.76 1.61
C PRO A 66 -10.07 -7.81 0.59
N THR A 67 -10.96 -7.44 -0.35
CA THR A 67 -11.51 -8.35 -1.35
C THR A 67 -10.65 -8.53 -2.59
N GLN A 68 -9.59 -7.72 -2.74
CA GLN A 68 -8.70 -7.74 -3.90
C GLN A 68 -7.24 -7.95 -3.50
N ILE A 69 -6.99 -8.23 -2.21
CA ILE A 69 -5.65 -8.35 -1.63
C ILE A 69 -4.82 -9.44 -2.32
N ASP A 70 -5.46 -10.54 -2.74
CA ASP A 70 -4.82 -11.65 -3.46
C ASP A 70 -4.24 -11.23 -4.83
N ASN A 71 -4.70 -10.11 -5.38
CA ASN A 71 -4.23 -9.57 -6.67
C ASN A 71 -3.17 -8.46 -6.48
N VAL A 72 -2.81 -8.14 -5.25
CA VAL A 72 -1.84 -7.10 -4.92
C VAL A 72 -0.43 -7.68 -4.99
N ILE A 73 0.46 -6.98 -5.70
CA ILE A 73 1.88 -7.29 -5.72
C ILE A 73 2.58 -6.25 -4.85
N PHE A 74 3.00 -6.66 -3.66
CA PHE A 74 3.74 -5.77 -2.77
C PHE A 74 5.16 -5.54 -3.29
N PRO A 75 5.62 -4.28 -3.36
CA PRO A 75 6.93 -3.93 -3.91
C PRO A 75 8.12 -4.41 -3.04
N PHE A 76 7.85 -4.87 -1.81
CA PHE A 76 8.81 -5.44 -0.88
C PHE A 76 8.68 -6.96 -0.74
N SER A 77 7.71 -7.59 -1.42
CA SER A 77 7.64 -9.06 -1.55
C SER A 77 8.73 -9.54 -2.49
N ASN A 78 9.98 -9.45 -2.04
CA ASN A 78 11.05 -10.26 -2.56
C ASN A 78 10.80 -11.69 -2.06
N ASP A 79 9.90 -12.39 -2.73
CA ASP A 79 10.05 -13.85 -2.86
C ASP A 79 11.35 -14.07 -3.66
N ILE A 80 12.50 -13.91 -3.00
CA ILE A 80 13.66 -14.69 -3.40
C ILE A 80 13.24 -16.10 -3.01
N PRO A 81 12.98 -16.99 -3.98
CA PRO A 81 12.82 -18.39 -3.62
C PRO A 81 14.10 -18.74 -2.89
N LEU A 82 13.99 -19.08 -1.61
CA LEU A 82 15.12 -19.62 -0.86
C LEU A 82 15.50 -20.89 -1.63
N ALA A 83 16.46 -20.77 -2.54
CA ALA A 83 16.87 -21.84 -3.41
C ALA A 83 17.29 -23.00 -2.51
N ALA A 84 16.48 -24.05 -2.52
CA ALA A 84 16.63 -25.28 -1.77
C ALA A 84 17.87 -26.07 -2.22
#